data_AF-A0A7C0VZB9-F1
#
_entry.id   AF-A0A7C0VZB9-F1
#
_cell.length_a   1.000
_cell.length_b   1.000
_cell.length_c   1.000
_cell.angle_alpha   90.00
_cell.angle_beta   90.00
_cell.angle_gamma   90.00
#
_symmetry.space_group_name_H-M   'P 1'
#
loop_
_entity.id
_entity.type
_entity.pdbx_description
1 polymer ?
#
loop_
_entity_poly.entity_id
_entity_poly.type
_entity_poly.pdbx_seq_one_letter_code
_entity_poly.pdbx_strand_id
1 'polypeptide(L)'
;MEFDITHLLLKNLFSKPMTVCFPNESIEIPEGYRAEHSYDRDKCISCGLCAKICPDKAIEMIEAPVEYKGKFPKKYPQIDLGKCCFCGFCEDICPKNCLKLTNNFFLSTFDKSSIIKMPFSEDKKGN
;
A
#
# COMPACT_ATOMS: atom_id res chain seq x y z
N MET A 1 -25.14 42.82 -11.03
CA MET A 1 -24.79 41.39 -11.20
C MET A 1 -25.17 40.72 -9.89
N GLU A 2 -26.47 40.57 -9.65
CA GLU A 2 -26.99 39.97 -8.41
C GLU A 2 -27.19 38.48 -8.69
N PHE A 3 -26.27 37.67 -8.18
CA PHE A 3 -26.41 36.23 -8.23
C PHE A 3 -27.37 35.82 -7.11
N ASP A 4 -28.63 35.55 -7.46
CA ASP A 4 -29.66 35.09 -6.52
C ASP A 4 -29.41 33.62 -6.13
N ILE A 5 -28.42 33.43 -5.27
CA ILE A 5 -28.00 32.12 -4.73
C ILE A 5 -28.88 31.67 -3.55
N THR A 6 -29.86 32.47 -3.13
CA THR A 6 -30.71 32.19 -1.96
C THR A 6 -31.52 30.91 -2.13
N HIS A 7 -32.05 30.66 -3.32
CA HIS A 7 -32.75 29.41 -3.66
C HIS A 7 -31.84 28.18 -3.54
N LEU A 8 -30.57 28.30 -3.96
CA LEU A 8 -29.59 27.21 -3.87
C LEU A 8 -29.20 26.94 -2.41
N LEU A 9 -29.05 27.99 -1.60
CA LEU A 9 -28.79 27.88 -0.17
C LEU A 9 -29.93 27.16 0.56
N LEU A 10 -31.19 27.55 0.28
CA LEU A 10 -32.36 26.92 0.88
C LEU A 10 -32.46 25.43 0.48
N LYS A 11 -32.23 25.11 -0.80
CA LYS A 11 -32.22 23.72 -1.29
C LYS A 11 -31.14 22.88 -0.60
N ASN A 12 -29.93 23.41 -0.45
CA ASN A 12 -28.83 22.69 0.18
C ASN A 12 -29.03 22.52 1.69
N LEU A 13 -29.65 23.49 2.39
CA LEU A 13 -29.91 23.41 3.83
C LEU A 13 -30.82 22.23 4.22
N PHE A 14 -31.81 21.89 3.37
CA PHE A 14 -32.72 20.77 3.60
C PHE A 14 -32.26 19.45 2.96
N SER A 15 -31.15 19.46 2.23
CA SER A 15 -30.58 18.25 1.64
C SER A 15 -29.76 17.46 2.65
N LYS A 16 -29.65 16.14 2.47
CA LYS A 16 -28.76 15.32 3.31
C LYS A 16 -27.31 15.71 3.07
N PRO A 17 -26.45 15.71 4.10
CA PRO A 17 -25.04 16.01 3.92
C PRO A 17 -24.38 14.93 3.05
N MET A 18 -23.49 15.37 2.15
CA MET A 18 -22.68 14.48 1.30
C MET A 18 -21.55 13.79 2.10
N THR A 19 -21.26 14.27 3.31
CA THR A 19 -20.15 13.80 4.15
C THR A 19 -20.40 12.40 4.70
N VAL A 20 -19.34 11.60 4.77
CA VAL A 20 -19.32 10.30 5.47
C VAL A 20 -18.72 10.47 6.86
N CYS A 21 -19.33 9.84 7.86
CA CYS A 21 -18.90 9.92 9.26
C CYS A 21 -17.70 8.99 9.54
N PHE A 22 -16.51 9.32 9.02
CA PHE A 22 -15.28 8.61 9.35
C PHE A 22 -14.88 8.88 10.82
N PRO A 23 -14.50 7.87 11.64
CA PRO A 23 -14.17 6.49 11.30
C PRO A 23 -15.30 5.46 11.43
N ASN A 24 -16.50 5.87 11.86
CA ASN A 24 -17.63 4.97 12.08
C ASN A 24 -18.21 4.39 10.78
N GLU A 25 -18.16 5.17 9.71
CA GLU A 25 -18.57 4.78 8.37
C GLU A 25 -17.39 4.96 7.39
N SER A 26 -17.30 4.09 6.40
CA SER A 26 -16.29 4.15 5.34
C SER A 26 -16.94 3.98 3.96
N ILE A 27 -16.28 4.52 2.95
CA ILE A 27 -16.68 4.35 1.54
C ILE A 27 -16.14 2.99 1.07
N GLU A 28 -16.91 2.29 0.24
CA GLU A 28 -16.45 1.08 -0.41
C GLU A 28 -15.24 1.36 -1.32
N ILE A 29 -14.16 0.64 -1.09
CA ILE A 29 -12.92 0.78 -1.87
C ILE A 29 -13.11 0.01 -3.18
N PRO A 30 -12.88 0.64 -4.35
CA PRO A 30 -13.03 -0.04 -5.63
C PRO A 30 -12.02 -1.18 -5.79
N GLU A 31 -12.37 -2.16 -6.63
CA GLU A 31 -11.43 -3.21 -7.03
C GLU A 31 -10.21 -2.62 -7.75
N GLY A 32 -9.03 -3.18 -7.47
CA GLY A 32 -7.76 -2.68 -8.03
C GLY A 32 -7.22 -1.42 -7.37
N TYR A 33 -7.75 -1.03 -6.20
CA TYR A 33 -7.15 0.03 -5.40
C TYR A 33 -5.70 -0.34 -5.01
N ARG A 34 -4.84 0.68 -5.02
CA ARG A 34 -3.39 0.52 -4.91
C ARG A 34 -2.91 1.10 -3.58
N ALA A 35 -2.75 0.25 -2.56
CA ALA A 35 -2.30 0.68 -1.23
C ALA A 35 -1.17 -0.19 -0.68
N GLU A 36 -1.35 -0.82 0.49
CA GLU A 36 -0.29 -1.63 1.10
C GLU A 36 0.17 -2.77 0.19
N HIS A 37 1.47 -3.02 0.19
CA HIS A 37 2.06 -4.15 -0.52
C HIS A 37 1.90 -5.43 0.30
N SER A 38 1.24 -6.44 -0.27
CA SER A 38 1.24 -7.83 0.21
C SER A 38 2.32 -8.61 -0.52
N TYR A 39 3.13 -9.36 0.22
CA TYR A 39 4.28 -10.07 -0.33
C TYR A 39 4.32 -11.54 0.09
N ASP A 40 4.27 -12.44 -0.90
CA ASP A 40 4.42 -13.87 -0.75
C ASP A 40 5.87 -14.28 -1.05
N ARG A 41 6.65 -14.43 0.01
CA ARG A 41 8.08 -14.76 -0.07
C ARG A 41 8.37 -16.16 -0.61
N ASP A 42 7.45 -17.13 -0.47
CA ASP A 42 7.67 -18.51 -0.92
C ASP A 42 7.59 -18.62 -2.44
N LYS A 43 6.81 -17.74 -3.09
CA LYS A 43 6.74 -17.64 -4.56
C LYS A 43 7.87 -16.84 -5.20
N CYS A 44 8.64 -16.08 -4.40
CA CYS A 44 9.67 -15.21 -4.94
C CYS A 44 10.90 -15.98 -5.43
N ILE A 45 11.32 -15.68 -6.66
CA ILE A 45 12.50 -16.26 -7.30
C ILE A 45 13.73 -15.35 -7.25
N SER A 46 13.66 -14.21 -6.55
CA SER A 46 14.76 -13.25 -6.40
C SER A 46 15.28 -12.65 -7.72
N CYS A 47 14.38 -12.39 -8.67
CA CYS A 47 14.73 -11.82 -9.97
C CYS A 47 15.13 -10.33 -9.92
N GLY A 48 14.71 -9.57 -8.90
CA GLY A 48 15.04 -8.15 -8.73
C GLY A 48 14.35 -7.18 -9.70
N LEU A 49 13.42 -7.65 -10.53
CA LEU A 49 12.71 -6.81 -11.51
C LEU A 49 11.90 -5.69 -10.83
N CYS A 50 11.26 -5.98 -9.68
CA CYS A 50 10.52 -5.00 -8.90
C CYS A 50 11.38 -3.82 -8.45
N ALA A 51 12.63 -4.07 -8.02
CA ALA A 51 13.58 -3.03 -7.65
C ALA A 51 14.04 -2.21 -8.86
N LYS A 52 14.25 -2.88 -10.01
CA LYS A 52 14.72 -2.21 -11.23
C LYS A 52 13.67 -1.32 -11.89
N ILE A 53 12.39 -1.72 -11.85
CA ILE A 53 11.30 -0.96 -12.47
C ILE A 53 10.80 0.20 -11.59
N CYS A 54 11.08 0.17 -10.29
CA CYS A 54 10.55 1.15 -9.35
C CYS A 54 11.08 2.57 -9.67
N PRO A 55 10.19 3.53 -10.01
CA PRO A 55 10.61 4.89 -10.37
C PRO A 55 11.26 5.62 -9.18
N ASP A 56 10.74 5.43 -7.97
CA ASP A 56 11.20 6.10 -6.76
C ASP A 56 12.36 5.37 -6.05
N LYS A 57 12.79 4.22 -6.59
CA LYS A 57 13.78 3.33 -5.94
C LYS A 57 13.41 2.99 -4.50
N ALA A 58 12.12 2.79 -4.23
CA ALA A 58 11.58 2.44 -2.92
C ALA A 58 11.84 0.98 -2.53
N ILE A 59 12.23 0.13 -3.48
CA ILE A 59 12.44 -1.31 -3.27
C ILE A 59 13.94 -1.63 -3.32
N GLU A 60 14.44 -2.28 -2.28
CA GLU A 60 15.82 -2.76 -2.17
C GLU A 60 15.86 -4.28 -1.98
N MET A 61 16.77 -4.97 -2.66
CA MET A 61 16.91 -6.43 -2.57
C MET A 61 17.90 -6.79 -1.46
N ILE A 62 17.40 -7.24 -0.32
CA ILE A 62 18.19 -7.57 0.89
C ILE A 62 18.31 -9.08 1.10
N GLU A 63 19.36 -9.53 1.80
CA GLU A 63 19.48 -10.92 2.22
C GLU A 63 18.59 -11.22 3.44
N ALA A 64 18.24 -12.49 3.61
CA ALA A 64 17.57 -12.93 4.83
C ALA A 64 18.46 -12.74 6.07
N PRO A 65 17.87 -12.34 7.22
CA PRO A 65 18.52 -12.41 8.51
C PRO A 65 19.06 -13.82 8.79
N VAL A 66 20.05 -13.92 9.67
CA VAL A 66 20.78 -15.19 9.95
C VAL A 66 19.81 -16.31 10.35
N GLU A 67 18.74 -15.97 11.08
CA GLU A 67 17.70 -16.88 11.55
C GLU A 67 16.91 -17.52 10.41
N TYR A 68 16.72 -16.79 9.30
CA TYR A 68 15.94 -17.23 8.15
C TYR A 68 16.80 -17.70 6.98
N LYS A 69 18.12 -17.45 7.01
CA LYS A 69 19.05 -17.70 5.89
C LYS A 69 19.09 -19.17 5.45
N GLY A 70 18.89 -20.12 6.36
CA GLY A 70 18.83 -21.55 6.03
C GLY A 70 17.62 -21.92 5.16
N LYS A 71 16.46 -21.29 5.38
CA LYS A 71 15.23 -21.53 4.60
C LYS A 71 15.12 -20.60 3.39
N PHE A 72 15.66 -19.40 3.49
CA PHE A 72 15.58 -18.34 2.48
C PHE A 72 16.97 -17.81 2.14
N PRO A 73 17.80 -18.56 1.39
CA PRO A 73 19.20 -18.19 1.12
C PRO A 73 19.36 -17.06 0.09
N LYS A 74 18.27 -16.59 -0.50
CA LYS A 74 18.28 -15.63 -1.61
C LYS A 74 18.11 -14.18 -1.13
N LYS A 75 18.00 -13.23 -2.07
CA LYS A 75 17.64 -11.83 -1.80
C LYS A 75 16.14 -11.60 -1.97
N TYR A 76 15.56 -10.75 -1.13
CA TYR A 76 14.13 -10.47 -1.05
C TYR A 76 13.89 -8.95 -1.03
N PRO A 77 12.78 -8.47 -1.60
CA PRO A 77 12.46 -7.05 -1.65
C PRO A 77 12.06 -6.52 -0.27
N GLN A 78 12.81 -5.55 0.23
CA GLN A 78 12.40 -4.62 1.29
C GLN A 78 11.78 -3.40 0.63
N ILE A 79 10.64 -2.93 1.17
CA ILE A 79 9.86 -1.85 0.57
C ILE A 79 9.77 -0.69 1.56
N ASP A 80 10.25 0.49 1.15
CA ASP A 80 10.10 1.73 1.90
C ASP A 80 8.80 2.43 1.49
N LEU A 81 7.75 2.29 2.32
CA LEU A 81 6.46 2.92 2.05
C LEU A 81 6.49 4.45 2.13
N GLY A 82 7.52 5.04 2.75
CA GLY A 82 7.71 6.48 2.81
C GLY A 82 8.24 7.08 1.51
N LYS A 83 8.83 6.24 0.63
CA LYS A 83 9.29 6.64 -0.71
C LYS A 83 8.34 6.22 -1.82
N CYS A 84 7.52 5.19 -1.60
CA CYS A 84 6.70 4.60 -2.63
C CYS A 84 5.57 5.54 -3.08
N CYS A 85 5.41 5.75 -4.40
CA CYS A 85 4.25 6.45 -4.97
C CYS A 85 3.03 5.56 -5.28
N PHE A 86 3.05 4.28 -4.89
CA PHE A 86 1.93 3.33 -5.10
C PHE A 86 1.50 3.13 -6.57
N CYS A 87 2.43 3.23 -7.51
CA CYS A 87 2.14 3.10 -8.95
C CYS A 87 1.74 1.68 -9.42
N GLY A 88 2.14 0.62 -8.71
CA GLY A 88 1.80 -0.77 -9.08
C GLY A 88 2.71 -1.45 -10.10
N PHE A 89 3.72 -0.79 -10.66
CA PHE A 89 4.64 -1.43 -11.62
C PHE A 89 5.37 -2.66 -11.06
N CYS A 90 5.58 -2.69 -9.75
CA CYS A 90 6.22 -3.82 -9.07
C CYS A 90 5.33 -5.07 -9.04
N GLU A 91 4.01 -4.90 -9.05
CA GLU A 91 3.02 -5.98 -9.19
C GLU A 91 2.95 -6.46 -10.64
N ASP A 92 2.80 -5.53 -11.59
CA ASP A 92 2.66 -5.84 -13.02
C ASP A 92 3.86 -6.59 -13.60
N ILE A 93 5.08 -6.21 -13.19
CA ILE A 93 6.31 -6.83 -13.73
C ILE A 93 6.60 -8.20 -13.10
N CYS A 94 5.91 -8.58 -12.03
CA CYS A 94 6.31 -9.74 -11.25
C CYS A 94 5.96 -11.06 -11.96
N PRO A 95 6.94 -11.86 -12.42
CA PRO A 95 6.66 -13.06 -13.20
C PRO A 95 5.99 -14.19 -12.39
N LYS A 96 5.98 -14.06 -11.06
CA LYS A 96 5.39 -15.03 -10.13
C LYS A 96 4.20 -14.48 -9.35
N ASN A 97 3.78 -13.23 -9.62
CA ASN A 97 2.71 -12.54 -8.90
C ASN A 97 2.85 -12.64 -7.38
N CYS A 98 4.09 -12.54 -6.88
CA CYS A 98 4.40 -12.67 -5.47
C CYS A 98 4.30 -11.36 -4.70
N LEU A 99 4.20 -10.23 -5.40
CA LEU A 99 4.04 -8.91 -4.82
C LEU A 99 2.75 -8.31 -5.39
N LYS A 100 1.84 -7.91 -4.52
CA LYS A 100 0.52 -7.36 -4.90
C LYS A 100 0.18 -6.13 -4.09
N LEU A 101 -0.57 -5.21 -4.67
CA LEU A 101 -1.16 -4.12 -3.91
C LEU A 101 -2.51 -4.54 -3.33
N THR A 102 -2.78 -4.11 -2.11
CA THR A 102 -4.01 -4.41 -1.39
C THR A 102 -4.86 -3.16 -1.22
N ASN A 103 -6.04 -3.34 -0.65
CA ASN A 103 -6.94 -2.24 -0.31
C ASN A 103 -6.64 -1.62 1.07
N ASN A 104 -5.62 -2.08 1.80
CA ASN A 104 -5.30 -1.50 3.10
C ASN A 104 -4.58 -0.15 2.95
N PHE A 105 -5.28 0.95 3.23
CA PHE A 105 -4.73 2.30 3.14
C PHE A 105 -4.42 2.94 4.50
N PHE A 106 -4.71 2.26 5.60
CA PHE A 106 -4.40 2.74 6.96
C PHE A 106 -2.93 2.48 7.30
N LEU A 107 -2.04 3.26 6.71
CA LEU A 107 -0.58 3.09 6.80
C LEU A 107 0.11 4.12 7.71
N SER A 108 -0.66 5.02 8.33
CA SER A 108 -0.13 6.05 9.23
C SER A 108 0.56 5.42 10.44
N THR A 109 1.77 5.87 10.73
CA THR A 109 2.57 5.41 11.88
C THR A 109 3.39 6.57 12.43
N PHE A 110 3.74 6.52 13.71
CA PHE A 110 4.57 7.55 14.35
C PHE A 110 6.06 7.33 14.09
N ASP A 111 6.48 6.07 14.00
CA ASP A 111 7.88 5.71 13.84
C ASP A 111 8.26 5.61 12.36
N LYS A 112 9.47 6.07 12.02
CA LYS A 112 9.96 5.94 10.63
C LYS A 112 10.32 4.50 10.27
N SER A 113 10.74 3.70 11.24
CA SER A 113 11.19 2.32 11.02
C SER A 113 10.04 1.37 10.65
N SER A 114 8.83 1.60 11.17
CA SER A 114 7.63 0.80 10.87
C SER A 114 7.09 1.01 9.46
N ILE A 115 7.48 2.10 8.79
CA ILE A 115 7.17 2.36 7.37
C ILE A 115 7.95 1.42 6.44
N ILE A 116 9.10 0.92 6.89
CA ILE A 116 9.93 0.01 6.10
C ILE A 116 9.36 -1.40 6.28
N LYS A 117 8.76 -1.93 5.21
CA LYS A 117 8.23 -3.29 5.17
C LYS A 117 9.37 -4.26 4.87
N MET A 118 9.70 -5.04 5.89
CA MET A 118 10.69 -6.11 5.80
C MET A 118 10.05 -7.37 5.18
N PRO A 119 10.74 -8.08 4.27
CA PRO A 119 10.24 -9.34 3.71
C PRO A 119 10.18 -10.49 4.73
N PHE A 120 10.75 -10.28 5.92
CA PHE A 120 10.82 -11.25 7.03
C PHE A 120 10.21 -10.71 8.33
N SER A 121 9.43 -9.61 8.28
CA SER A 121 8.72 -9.19 9.49
C SER A 121 7.83 -10.33 9.96
N GLU A 122 7.80 -10.57 11.27
CA GLU A 122 6.83 -11.49 11.86
C GLU A 122 5.46 -11.13 11.32
N ASP A 123 4.80 -12.08 10.67
CA ASP A 123 3.40 -11.96 10.32
C ASP A 123 2.68 -11.69 11.64
N LYS A 124 2.38 -10.43 11.95
CA LYS A 124 1.34 -10.12 12.92
C LYS A 124 0.08 -10.67 12.27
N LYS A 125 -0.20 -11.95 12.53
CA LYS A 125 -1.50 -12.58 12.27
C LYS A 125 -2.52 -11.55 12.72
N GLY A 126 -3.29 -11.05 11.76
CA GLY A 126 -4.34 -10.09 12.01
C GLY A 126 -5.17 -10.58 13.19
N ASN A 127 -5.44 -9.65 14.11
CA ASN A 127 -6.54 -9.79 15.04
C ASN A 127 -7.85 -9.73 14.25
#